data_AF-A0A3N0A8E0-F1
#
_entry.id   AF-A0A3N0A8E0-F1
#
_cell.length_a   1.000
_cell.length_b   1.000
_cell.length_c   1.000
_cell.angle_alpha   90.00
_cell.angle_beta   90.00
_cell.angle_gamma   90.00
#
_symmetry.space_group_name_H-M   'P 1'
#
loop_
_entity.id
_entity.type
_entity.pdbx_description
1 polymer ?
#
loop_
_entity_poly.entity_id
_entity_poly.type
_entity_poly.pdbx_seq_one_letter_code
_entity_poly.pdbx_strand_id
1 'polypeptide(L)'
;MAPSLSEYKTDVHNDWCPGCGDFGIVNALQMALAEMGIERDRAAIFSGIGCSGKTSHYINTYGIHTLHGRVLTFAQGAKLASPDLTVVAVGGDGDGLGIGAGHFVAAGRRNVDMTYIIFDNGVYGLTKGQASPTLKLGEKTKSLASPNQNYSVNPIGLAIASGFTFVGRGYSYDVRHLKDLIIRAVKHRGLSFLDVLQPCPTYNDINTRDWYAGVDLADESAQRHSRIYKLEETKYDSKVSYASESVLHEKISQALIKSLEWDTRIPIGVFYQNELISACTVRMADKIPNYLENPPSRQRISDNSSPLTDISKILDSLQI
;
A
#
# COMPACT_ATOMS: atom_id res chain seq x y z
N MET A 1 -4.59 -5.91 27.60
CA MET A 1 -4.82 -7.18 26.87
C MET A 1 -4.67 -6.86 25.40
N ALA A 2 -4.03 -7.70 24.60
CA ALA A 2 -3.92 -7.44 23.17
C ALA A 2 -5.33 -7.36 22.54
N PRO A 3 -5.62 -6.40 21.64
CA PRO A 3 -6.95 -6.26 21.06
C PRO A 3 -7.35 -7.50 20.26
N SER A 4 -8.59 -7.97 20.46
CA SER A 4 -9.15 -9.09 19.71
C SER A 4 -9.54 -8.67 18.27
N LEU A 5 -9.62 -9.62 17.34
CA LEU A 5 -10.03 -9.34 15.95
C LEU A 5 -11.39 -8.63 15.86
N SER A 6 -12.35 -8.98 16.73
CA SER A 6 -13.67 -8.35 16.77
C SER A 6 -13.61 -6.86 17.08
N GLU A 7 -12.61 -6.40 17.83
CA GLU A 7 -12.49 -4.98 18.19
C GLU A 7 -12.13 -4.09 17.00
N TYR A 8 -11.55 -4.63 15.93
CA TYR A 8 -11.23 -3.88 14.71
C TYR A 8 -12.40 -3.79 13.73
N LYS A 9 -13.53 -4.44 14.01
CA LYS A 9 -14.74 -4.33 13.19
C LYS A 9 -15.57 -3.13 13.61
N THR A 10 -16.27 -2.55 12.65
CA THR A 10 -17.21 -1.43 12.86
C THR A 10 -18.64 -1.90 12.66
N ASP A 11 -19.61 -1.20 13.25
CA ASP A 11 -21.04 -1.44 13.02
C ASP A 11 -21.56 -0.83 11.71
N VAL A 12 -20.69 -0.12 10.96
CA VAL A 12 -21.02 0.44 9.65
C VAL A 12 -21.28 -0.70 8.65
N HIS A 13 -22.42 -0.63 7.96
CA HIS A 13 -22.75 -1.58 6.91
C HIS A 13 -21.71 -1.51 5.77
N ASN A 14 -21.08 -2.65 5.48
CA ASN A 14 -20.19 -2.76 4.33
C ASN A 14 -21.02 -2.91 3.05
N ASP A 15 -21.05 -1.84 2.26
CA ASP A 15 -21.87 -1.70 1.05
C ASP A 15 -21.17 -2.17 -0.25
N TRP A 16 -20.07 -2.92 -0.14
CA TRP A 16 -19.44 -3.54 -1.30
C TRP A 16 -20.29 -4.68 -1.89
N CYS A 17 -20.12 -4.89 -3.19
CA CYS A 17 -20.83 -5.95 -3.89
C CYS A 17 -20.48 -7.33 -3.33
N PRO A 18 -21.45 -8.27 -3.23
CA PRO A 18 -21.17 -9.65 -2.83
C PRO A 18 -20.07 -10.27 -3.71
N GLY A 19 -19.06 -10.87 -3.08
CA GLY A 19 -17.91 -11.44 -3.78
C GLY A 19 -16.85 -10.43 -4.23
N CYS A 20 -16.91 -9.17 -3.80
CA CYS A 20 -15.81 -8.23 -3.99
C CYS A 20 -14.55 -8.72 -3.22
N GLY A 21 -13.37 -8.69 -3.83
CA GLY A 21 -12.12 -9.01 -3.12
C GLY A 21 -11.72 -7.98 -2.04
N ASP A 22 -12.31 -6.77 -2.05
CA ASP A 22 -12.09 -5.76 -0.99
C ASP A 22 -12.35 -6.34 0.42
N PHE A 23 -13.31 -7.25 0.57
CA PHE A 23 -13.61 -7.96 1.83
C PHE A 23 -12.39 -8.75 2.34
N GLY A 24 -11.66 -9.41 1.44
CA GLY A 24 -10.48 -10.18 1.79
C GLY A 24 -9.33 -9.30 2.28
N ILE A 25 -9.17 -8.11 1.68
CA ILE A 25 -8.13 -7.15 2.07
C ILE A 25 -8.42 -6.55 3.45
N VAL A 26 -9.66 -6.12 3.70
CA VAL A 26 -10.05 -5.59 5.03
C VAL A 26 -9.89 -6.65 6.10
N ASN A 27 -10.32 -7.88 5.84
CA ASN A 27 -10.16 -8.97 6.81
C ASN A 27 -8.68 -9.24 7.11
N ALA A 28 -7.84 -9.31 6.07
CA ALA A 28 -6.40 -9.50 6.25
C ALA A 28 -5.75 -8.37 7.06
N LEU A 29 -6.16 -7.11 6.83
CA LEU A 29 -5.67 -5.95 7.56
C LEU A 29 -6.12 -5.95 9.03
N GLN A 30 -7.39 -6.26 9.31
CA GLN A 30 -7.90 -6.41 10.68
C GLN A 30 -7.16 -7.53 11.44
N MET A 31 -6.94 -8.68 10.79
CA MET A 31 -6.17 -9.79 11.34
C MET A 31 -4.72 -9.40 11.62
N ALA A 32 -4.08 -8.65 10.71
CA ALA A 32 -2.71 -8.21 10.87
C ALA A 32 -2.54 -7.27 12.07
N LEU A 33 -3.44 -6.29 12.23
CA LEU A 33 -3.41 -5.37 13.38
C LEU A 33 -3.62 -6.12 14.71
N ALA A 34 -4.58 -7.03 14.76
CA ALA A 34 -4.85 -7.86 15.94
C ALA A 34 -3.66 -8.76 16.30
N GLU A 35 -3.06 -9.43 15.33
CA GLU A 35 -1.90 -10.32 15.55
C GLU A 35 -0.65 -9.55 16.00
N MET A 36 -0.47 -8.32 15.51
CA MET A 36 0.60 -7.43 15.98
C MET A 36 0.30 -6.77 17.33
N GLY A 37 -0.92 -6.88 17.86
CA GLY A 37 -1.34 -6.25 19.11
C GLY A 37 -1.32 -4.71 19.06
N ILE A 38 -1.59 -4.11 17.90
CA ILE A 38 -1.54 -2.65 17.73
C ILE A 38 -2.84 -2.03 18.25
N GLU A 39 -2.78 -1.36 19.39
CA GLU A 39 -3.95 -0.66 19.96
C GLU A 39 -4.66 0.24 18.94
N ARG A 40 -6.00 0.30 19.01
CA ARG A 40 -6.83 0.98 17.98
C ARG A 40 -6.52 2.48 17.84
N ASP A 41 -6.11 3.11 18.93
CA ASP A 41 -5.69 4.51 18.99
C ASP A 41 -4.22 4.73 18.59
N ARG A 42 -3.49 3.65 18.30
CA ARG A 42 -2.10 3.64 17.79
C ARG A 42 -2.00 3.33 16.30
N ALA A 43 -3.13 3.07 15.65
CA ALA A 43 -3.23 2.88 14.21
C ALA A 43 -4.11 3.95 13.55
N ALA A 44 -3.72 4.38 12.35
CA ALA A 44 -4.52 5.24 11.50
C ALA A 44 -4.58 4.73 10.06
N ILE A 45 -5.79 4.57 9.54
CA ILE A 45 -6.07 4.15 8.16
C ILE A 45 -6.43 5.39 7.34
N PHE A 46 -5.58 5.72 6.37
CA PHE A 46 -5.83 6.76 5.39
C PHE A 46 -6.33 6.13 4.10
N SER A 47 -7.39 6.65 3.52
CA SER A 47 -7.92 6.13 2.26
C SER A 47 -8.12 7.22 1.19
N GLY A 48 -7.94 6.84 -0.07
CA GLY A 48 -8.30 7.65 -1.24
C GLY A 48 -9.80 7.55 -1.57
N ILE A 49 -10.19 7.86 -2.80
CA ILE A 49 -11.58 7.77 -3.28
C ILE A 49 -11.77 6.56 -4.20
N GLY A 50 -12.81 5.77 -3.95
CA GLY A 50 -13.15 4.57 -4.72
C GLY A 50 -13.91 3.56 -3.86
N CYS A 51 -14.19 2.36 -4.38
CA CYS A 51 -14.69 1.25 -3.55
C CYS A 51 -13.68 0.95 -2.43
N SER A 52 -12.41 0.80 -2.80
CA SER A 52 -11.28 0.68 -1.87
C SER A 52 -11.18 1.83 -0.86
N GLY A 53 -11.56 3.05 -1.27
CA GLY A 53 -11.58 4.25 -0.43
C GLY A 53 -12.46 4.12 0.83
N LYS A 54 -13.49 3.27 0.77
CA LYS A 54 -14.38 3.05 1.92
C LYS A 54 -13.75 2.27 3.07
N THR A 55 -12.56 1.70 2.88
CA THR A 55 -11.85 0.87 3.86
C THR A 55 -11.69 1.54 5.24
N SER A 56 -11.43 2.85 5.29
CA SER A 56 -11.27 3.58 6.56
C SER A 56 -12.54 3.60 7.42
N HIS A 57 -13.71 3.33 6.84
CA HIS A 57 -14.98 3.27 7.56
C HIS A 57 -15.28 1.88 8.12
N TYR A 58 -14.53 0.86 7.69
CA TYR A 58 -14.76 -0.56 8.01
C TYR A 58 -13.73 -1.15 8.97
N ILE A 59 -12.81 -0.32 9.45
CA ILE A 59 -11.77 -0.68 10.41
C ILE A 59 -11.87 0.29 11.58
N ASN A 60 -12.08 -0.25 12.78
CA ASN A 60 -12.31 0.52 14.00
C ASN A 60 -11.00 1.07 14.59
N THR A 61 -10.38 2.00 13.89
CA THR A 61 -9.20 2.78 14.30
C THR A 61 -9.41 4.25 13.89
N TYR A 62 -8.40 5.10 13.99
CA TYR A 62 -8.50 6.42 13.36
C TYR A 62 -8.61 6.28 11.83
N GLY A 63 -9.77 6.61 11.27
CA GLY A 63 -10.04 6.55 9.83
C GLY A 63 -10.07 7.93 9.18
N ILE A 64 -9.29 8.14 8.12
CA ILE A 64 -9.24 9.41 7.37
C ILE A 64 -9.49 9.14 5.89
N HIS A 65 -10.70 9.44 5.43
CA HIS A 65 -11.10 9.36 4.02
C HIS A 65 -10.79 10.70 3.33
N THR A 66 -9.83 10.68 2.40
CA THR A 66 -9.19 11.90 1.87
C THR A 66 -9.80 12.34 0.52
N LEU A 67 -8.96 12.87 -0.38
CA LEU A 67 -9.32 13.26 -1.74
C LEU A 67 -8.73 12.27 -2.73
N HIS A 68 -9.33 12.20 -3.93
CA HIS A 68 -8.91 11.26 -4.96
C HIS A 68 -7.43 11.45 -5.33
N GLY A 69 -6.62 10.41 -5.14
CA GLY A 69 -5.18 10.38 -5.39
C GLY A 69 -4.35 11.23 -4.43
N ARG A 70 -4.87 11.62 -3.27
CA ARG A 70 -4.15 12.44 -2.28
C ARG A 70 -3.78 11.68 -1.01
N VAL A 71 -4.18 10.42 -0.87
CA VAL A 71 -4.00 9.61 0.34
C VAL A 71 -2.55 9.60 0.86
N LEU A 72 -1.57 9.41 -0.03
CA LEU A 72 -0.14 9.41 0.34
C LEU A 72 0.33 10.77 0.87
N THR A 73 -0.25 11.88 0.43
CA THR A 73 0.12 13.22 0.90
C THR A 73 -0.34 13.43 2.34
N PHE A 74 -1.59 13.07 2.64
CA PHE A 74 -2.13 13.16 4.00
C PHE A 74 -1.46 12.18 4.96
N ALA A 75 -1.29 10.93 4.55
CA ALA A 75 -0.69 9.88 5.37
C ALA A 75 0.76 10.20 5.76
N GLN A 76 1.56 10.71 4.81
CA GLN A 76 2.93 11.15 5.11
C GLN A 76 2.95 12.31 6.11
N GLY A 77 2.05 13.30 5.96
CA GLY A 77 1.95 14.41 6.91
C GLY A 77 1.68 13.91 8.33
N ALA A 78 0.72 13.00 8.49
CA ALA A 78 0.40 12.41 9.79
C ALA A 78 1.57 11.61 10.38
N LYS A 79 2.22 10.76 9.58
CA LYS A 79 3.37 9.97 10.05
C LYS A 79 4.56 10.85 10.45
N LEU A 80 4.80 11.94 9.72
CA LEU A 80 5.87 12.89 10.04
C LEU A 80 5.54 13.73 11.28
N ALA A 81 4.26 14.03 11.53
CA ALA A 81 3.84 14.75 12.73
C ALA A 81 3.81 13.85 13.98
N SER A 82 3.54 12.55 13.82
CA SER A 82 3.47 11.54 14.89
C SER A 82 4.18 10.24 14.47
N PRO A 83 5.52 10.17 14.61
CA PRO A 83 6.33 9.04 14.16
C PRO A 83 5.95 7.69 14.76
N ASP A 84 5.44 7.69 15.99
CA ASP A 84 5.09 6.45 16.71
C ASP A 84 3.72 5.88 16.31
N LEU A 85 2.97 6.56 15.43
CA LEU A 85 1.68 6.10 14.93
C LEU A 85 1.89 5.09 13.80
N THR A 86 1.19 3.95 13.86
CA THR A 86 1.13 3.01 12.74
C THR A 86 0.22 3.59 11.67
N VAL A 87 0.80 4.00 10.54
CA VAL A 87 0.06 4.60 9.42
C VAL A 87 -0.02 3.60 8.27
N VAL A 88 -1.25 3.29 7.86
CA VAL A 88 -1.53 2.49 6.67
C VAL A 88 -2.38 3.32 5.72
N ALA A 89 -1.85 3.58 4.53
CA ALA A 89 -2.59 4.19 3.44
C ALA A 89 -3.15 3.11 2.51
N VAL A 90 -4.37 3.30 2.04
CA VAL A 90 -5.03 2.41 1.09
C VAL A 90 -5.64 3.19 -0.06
N GLY A 91 -5.60 2.62 -1.26
CA GLY A 91 -6.16 3.25 -2.46
C GLY A 91 -6.50 2.21 -3.52
N GLY A 92 -7.36 2.57 -4.47
CA GLY A 92 -7.53 1.78 -5.68
C GLY A 92 -6.34 1.97 -6.62
N ASP A 93 -6.16 1.06 -7.56
CA ASP A 93 -5.25 1.21 -8.70
C ASP A 93 -5.41 2.58 -9.40
N GLY A 94 -6.63 3.04 -9.64
CA GLY A 94 -6.91 4.37 -10.20
C GLY A 94 -6.56 5.56 -9.33
N ASP A 95 -6.86 5.43 -8.04
CA ASP A 95 -6.55 6.46 -7.05
C ASP A 95 -5.04 6.64 -6.93
N GLY A 96 -4.31 5.54 -6.77
CA GLY A 96 -2.87 5.53 -6.53
C GLY A 96 -2.01 5.74 -7.77
N LEU A 97 -2.36 5.10 -8.89
CA LEU A 97 -1.54 5.02 -10.11
C LEU A 97 -2.08 5.86 -11.25
N GLY A 98 -3.31 6.37 -11.13
CA GLY A 98 -3.88 7.34 -12.05
C GLY A 98 -3.59 8.75 -11.55
N ILE A 99 -4.57 9.38 -10.92
CA ILE A 99 -4.45 10.75 -10.40
C ILE A 99 -3.40 10.90 -9.28
N GLY A 100 -3.09 9.83 -8.56
CA GLY A 100 -2.11 9.81 -7.47
C GLY A 100 -0.66 9.55 -7.89
N ALA A 101 -0.40 9.26 -9.17
CA ALA A 101 0.91 8.75 -9.62
C ALA A 101 2.09 9.67 -9.24
N GLY A 102 1.92 11.00 -9.34
CA GLY A 102 2.96 11.95 -8.93
C GLY A 102 3.31 11.87 -7.44
N HIS A 103 2.30 11.64 -6.59
CA HIS A 103 2.51 11.46 -5.15
C HIS A 103 3.10 10.08 -4.83
N PHE A 104 2.75 9.05 -5.61
CA PHE A 104 3.33 7.71 -5.52
C PHE A 104 4.85 7.76 -5.72
N VAL A 105 5.30 8.37 -6.83
CA VAL A 105 6.73 8.53 -7.13
C VAL A 105 7.43 9.36 -6.05
N ALA A 106 6.79 10.46 -5.61
CA ALA A 106 7.37 11.32 -4.58
C ALA A 106 7.46 10.63 -3.21
N ALA A 107 6.54 9.72 -2.87
CA ALA A 107 6.56 8.98 -1.62
C ALA A 107 7.75 8.02 -1.57
N GLY A 108 7.97 7.25 -2.64
CA GLY A 108 9.14 6.34 -2.77
C GLY A 108 10.45 7.04 -2.45
N ARG A 109 10.69 8.21 -3.06
CA ARG A 109 11.89 9.04 -2.81
C ARG A 109 12.05 9.46 -1.34
N ARG A 110 10.94 9.75 -0.64
CA ARG A 110 11.00 10.20 0.76
C ARG A 110 11.22 9.05 1.73
N ASN A 111 10.79 7.83 1.42
CA ASN A 111 10.93 6.67 2.29
C ASN A 111 10.37 6.93 3.71
N VAL A 112 9.17 7.53 3.80
CA VAL A 112 8.47 7.74 5.08
C VAL A 112 7.99 6.41 5.61
N ASP A 113 8.22 6.14 6.89
CA ASP A 113 7.95 4.86 7.56
C ASP A 113 6.44 4.56 7.70
N MET A 114 5.83 4.02 6.65
CA MET A 114 4.40 3.72 6.59
C MET A 114 4.14 2.64 5.54
N THR A 115 2.95 2.05 5.56
CA THR A 115 2.53 1.07 4.54
C THR A 115 1.53 1.68 3.57
N TYR A 116 1.69 1.42 2.28
CA TYR A 116 0.71 1.73 1.24
C TYR A 116 0.22 0.46 0.55
N ILE A 117 -1.10 0.27 0.49
CA ILE A 117 -1.73 -0.90 -0.11
C ILE A 117 -2.63 -0.44 -1.28
N ILE A 118 -2.34 -0.93 -2.48
CA ILE A 118 -3.21 -0.77 -3.63
C ILE A 118 -4.14 -1.96 -3.74
N PHE A 119 -5.41 -1.66 -3.99
CA PHE A 119 -6.47 -2.58 -4.31
C PHE A 119 -6.57 -2.62 -5.84
N ASP A 120 -5.91 -3.59 -6.47
CA ASP A 120 -5.76 -3.68 -7.92
C ASP A 120 -6.85 -4.59 -8.52
N ASN A 121 -7.86 -3.98 -9.13
CA ASN A 121 -8.98 -4.67 -9.76
C ASN A 121 -9.09 -4.41 -11.27
N GLY A 122 -8.19 -3.61 -11.84
CA GLY A 122 -8.18 -3.23 -13.25
C GLY A 122 -9.25 -2.20 -13.64
N VAL A 123 -10.07 -1.68 -12.70
CA VAL A 123 -11.22 -0.83 -13.05
C VAL A 123 -11.56 0.23 -12.00
N TYR A 124 -12.12 1.36 -12.45
CA TYR A 124 -12.74 2.34 -11.56
C TYR A 124 -14.14 1.86 -11.13
N GLY A 125 -14.19 0.93 -10.18
CA GLY A 125 -15.43 0.28 -9.75
C GLY A 125 -16.52 1.26 -9.29
N LEU A 126 -16.16 2.24 -8.44
CA LEU A 126 -17.14 3.20 -7.89
C LEU A 126 -17.79 4.07 -8.97
N THR A 127 -17.07 4.37 -10.05
CA THR A 127 -17.55 5.18 -11.17
C THR A 127 -18.10 4.36 -12.33
N LYS A 128 -18.40 3.07 -12.09
CA LYS A 128 -19.03 2.13 -13.02
C LYS A 128 -18.09 1.45 -14.04
N GLY A 129 -16.83 1.24 -13.69
CA GLY A 129 -15.99 0.24 -14.35
C GLY A 129 -15.19 0.72 -15.56
N GLN A 130 -14.78 1.98 -15.62
CA GLN A 130 -13.79 2.45 -16.60
C GLN A 130 -12.44 1.74 -16.38
N ALA A 131 -11.63 1.65 -17.43
CA ALA A 131 -10.30 1.03 -17.35
C ALA A 131 -9.42 1.80 -16.35
N SER A 132 -8.81 1.08 -15.40
CA SER A 132 -7.77 1.64 -14.55
C SER A 132 -6.39 1.58 -15.23
N PRO A 133 -5.35 2.21 -14.65
CA PRO A 133 -3.99 2.13 -15.18
C PRO A 133 -3.39 0.73 -15.22
N THR A 134 -3.95 -0.27 -14.51
CA THR A 134 -3.41 -1.64 -14.48
C THR A 134 -4.08 -2.55 -15.50
N LEU A 135 -5.21 -2.15 -16.09
CA LEU A 135 -5.86 -2.91 -17.16
C LEU A 135 -5.01 -2.89 -18.42
N LYS A 136 -4.81 -4.06 -19.04
CA LYS A 136 -3.95 -4.20 -20.23
C LYS A 136 -4.56 -3.57 -21.48
N LEU A 137 -3.69 -3.23 -22.42
CA LEU A 137 -4.07 -2.76 -23.75
C LEU A 137 -4.90 -3.83 -24.46
N GLY A 138 -6.00 -3.43 -25.09
CA GLY A 138 -6.87 -4.34 -25.85
C GLY A 138 -7.85 -5.15 -25.00
N GLU A 139 -7.70 -5.19 -23.67
CA GLU A 139 -8.68 -5.82 -22.79
C GLU A 139 -10.01 -5.06 -22.85
N LYS A 140 -11.11 -5.82 -22.90
CA LYS A 140 -12.47 -5.26 -22.90
C LYS A 140 -13.32 -5.97 -21.86
N THR A 141 -13.32 -5.45 -20.63
CA THR A 141 -14.25 -5.90 -19.61
C THR A 141 -15.70 -5.58 -20.02
N LYS A 142 -16.69 -6.27 -19.45
CA LYS A 142 -18.11 -6.03 -19.71
C LYS A 142 -18.57 -4.59 -19.50
N SER A 143 -17.87 -3.81 -18.68
CA SER A 143 -18.16 -2.41 -18.42
C SER A 143 -17.65 -1.46 -19.52
N LEU A 144 -16.73 -1.90 -20.37
CA LEU A 144 -16.15 -1.06 -21.43
C LEU A 144 -16.93 -1.20 -22.75
N ALA A 145 -17.27 -0.05 -23.35
CA ALA A 145 -17.92 -0.02 -24.66
C ALA A 145 -16.99 -0.53 -25.79
N SER A 146 -15.70 -0.20 -25.70
CA SER A 146 -14.64 -0.59 -26.63
C SER A 146 -13.42 -1.12 -25.87
N PRO A 147 -12.53 -1.90 -26.51
CA PRO A 147 -11.26 -2.30 -25.91
C PRO A 147 -10.48 -1.13 -25.33
N ASN A 148 -9.78 -1.37 -24.22
CA ASN A 148 -8.87 -0.39 -23.62
C ASN A 148 -7.80 0.02 -24.63
N GLN A 149 -7.54 1.32 -24.73
CA GLN A 149 -6.62 1.92 -25.69
C GLN A 149 -5.24 2.23 -25.08
N ASN A 150 -5.07 2.04 -23.77
CA ASN A 150 -3.86 2.40 -23.04
C ASN A 150 -3.06 1.16 -22.65
N TYR A 151 -1.73 1.30 -22.61
CA TYR A 151 -0.87 0.30 -21.98
C TYR A 151 -1.02 0.32 -20.46
N SER A 152 -0.92 -0.86 -19.86
CA SER A 152 -0.93 -1.01 -18.40
C SER A 152 0.38 -0.55 -17.77
N VAL A 153 0.27 0.10 -16.61
CA VAL A 153 1.38 0.36 -15.69
C VAL A 153 1.59 -0.88 -14.81
N ASN A 154 2.84 -1.32 -14.67
CA ASN A 154 3.22 -2.36 -13.70
C ASN A 154 3.45 -1.72 -12.32
N PRO A 155 2.60 -1.98 -11.30
CA PRO A 155 2.70 -1.31 -10.01
C PRO A 155 4.01 -1.63 -9.26
N ILE A 156 4.44 -2.90 -9.31
CA ILE A 156 5.69 -3.36 -8.69
C ILE A 156 6.89 -2.69 -9.35
N GLY A 157 6.92 -2.65 -10.69
CA GLY A 157 7.98 -2.00 -11.45
C GLY A 157 8.06 -0.49 -11.16
N LEU A 158 6.91 0.19 -11.10
CA LEU A 158 6.85 1.61 -10.76
C LEU A 158 7.34 1.86 -9.32
N ALA A 159 6.99 1.00 -8.36
CA ALA A 159 7.43 1.13 -6.97
C ALA A 159 8.95 1.00 -6.84
N ILE A 160 9.54 0.00 -7.48
CA ILE A 160 11.00 -0.21 -7.52
C ILE A 160 11.69 1.01 -8.13
N ALA A 161 11.22 1.47 -9.30
CA ALA A 161 11.78 2.64 -9.98
C ALA A 161 11.61 3.95 -9.18
N SER A 162 10.58 4.03 -8.34
CA SER A 162 10.29 5.20 -7.49
C SER A 162 11.10 5.22 -6.18
N GLY A 163 11.80 4.13 -5.84
CA GLY A 163 12.63 4.02 -4.65
C GLY A 163 11.91 3.50 -3.41
N PHE A 164 10.81 2.74 -3.55
CA PHE A 164 10.21 2.04 -2.42
C PHE A 164 11.19 1.00 -1.86
N THR A 165 11.26 0.90 -0.52
CA THR A 165 12.25 0.06 0.16
C THR A 165 11.68 -1.29 0.59
N PHE A 166 10.36 -1.46 0.52
CA PHE A 166 9.69 -2.76 0.58
C PHE A 166 8.61 -2.79 -0.51
N VAL A 167 8.64 -3.82 -1.34
CA VAL A 167 7.70 -4.00 -2.45
C VAL A 167 7.22 -5.44 -2.46
N GLY A 168 5.90 -5.64 -2.36
CA GLY A 168 5.27 -6.95 -2.41
C GLY A 168 3.99 -6.96 -3.25
N ARG A 169 3.57 -8.16 -3.65
CA ARG A 169 2.26 -8.41 -4.26
C ARG A 169 1.48 -9.43 -3.44
N GLY A 170 0.20 -9.16 -3.18
CA GLY A 170 -0.71 -10.08 -2.49
C GLY A 170 -1.92 -10.45 -3.36
N TYR A 171 -2.75 -11.36 -2.83
CA TYR A 171 -4.02 -11.74 -3.45
C TYR A 171 -5.12 -11.74 -2.41
N SER A 172 -6.20 -11.02 -2.70
CA SER A 172 -7.33 -10.82 -1.77
C SER A 172 -8.03 -12.11 -1.32
N TYR A 173 -8.05 -13.16 -2.15
CA TYR A 173 -8.66 -14.44 -1.80
C TYR A 173 -7.72 -15.42 -1.08
N ASP A 174 -6.41 -15.13 -0.97
CA ASP A 174 -5.49 -15.82 -0.05
C ASP A 174 -5.25 -14.93 1.20
N VAL A 175 -6.30 -14.81 2.02
CA VAL A 175 -6.36 -13.89 3.17
C VAL A 175 -5.23 -14.13 4.18
N ARG A 176 -4.85 -15.39 4.42
CA ARG A 176 -3.80 -15.72 5.40
C ARG A 176 -2.44 -15.23 4.92
N HIS A 177 -2.09 -15.53 3.67
CA HIS A 177 -0.85 -15.04 3.07
C HIS A 177 -0.84 -13.51 2.97
N LEU A 178 -1.95 -12.88 2.57
CA LEU A 178 -2.06 -11.42 2.52
C LEU A 178 -1.86 -10.79 3.91
N LYS A 179 -2.44 -11.37 4.96
CA LYS A 179 -2.24 -10.94 6.34
C LYS A 179 -0.75 -10.99 6.73
N ASP A 180 -0.06 -12.09 6.43
CA ASP A 180 1.38 -12.22 6.72
C ASP A 180 2.22 -11.18 5.95
N LEU A 181 1.85 -10.88 4.70
CA LEU A 181 2.48 -9.80 3.92
C LEU A 181 2.24 -8.42 4.52
N ILE A 182 1.01 -8.12 4.98
CA ILE A 182 0.70 -6.85 5.64
C ILE A 182 1.51 -6.70 6.93
N ILE A 183 1.64 -7.75 7.75
CA ILE A 183 2.47 -7.72 8.96
C ILE A 183 3.92 -7.40 8.60
N ARG A 184 4.47 -8.03 7.55
CA ARG A 184 5.84 -7.76 7.08
C ARG A 184 6.00 -6.32 6.59
N ALA A 185 5.02 -5.80 5.85
CA ALA A 185 5.02 -4.44 5.33
C ALA A 185 4.96 -3.39 6.45
N VAL A 186 4.12 -3.61 7.48
CA VAL A 186 4.00 -2.70 8.63
C VAL A 186 5.24 -2.72 9.52
N LYS A 187 5.92 -3.87 9.63
CA LYS A 187 7.17 -4.00 10.42
C LYS A 187 8.42 -3.49 9.72
N HIS A 188 8.39 -3.35 8.40
CA HIS A 188 9.52 -2.85 7.63
C HIS A 188 9.81 -1.39 7.96
N ARG A 189 11.08 -1.06 8.18
CA ARG A 189 11.51 0.31 8.51
C ARG A 189 11.69 1.15 7.26
N GLY A 190 10.64 1.87 6.87
CA GLY A 190 10.60 2.67 5.65
C GLY A 190 9.25 2.59 4.95
N LEU A 191 9.19 3.08 3.72
CA LEU A 191 7.96 3.03 2.94
C LEU A 191 7.77 1.65 2.32
N SER A 192 6.71 0.98 2.73
CA SER A 192 6.28 -0.32 2.20
C SER A 192 5.15 -0.16 1.21
N PHE A 193 5.21 -0.92 0.11
CA PHE A 193 4.15 -0.99 -0.89
C PHE A 193 3.69 -2.43 -1.11
N LEU A 194 2.37 -2.61 -1.11
CA LEU A 194 1.69 -3.85 -1.46
C LEU A 194 0.73 -3.59 -2.63
N ASP A 195 0.98 -4.28 -3.74
CA ASP A 195 0.06 -4.43 -4.87
C ASP A 195 -0.87 -5.62 -4.59
N VAL A 196 -2.16 -5.42 -4.34
CA VAL A 196 -3.06 -6.53 -3.98
C VAL A 196 -4.04 -6.81 -5.10
N LEU A 197 -3.84 -7.96 -5.75
CA LEU A 197 -4.73 -8.48 -6.78
C LEU A 197 -6.12 -8.72 -6.16
N GLN A 198 -7.13 -8.00 -6.65
CA GLN A 198 -8.47 -7.98 -6.08
C GLN A 198 -9.55 -8.05 -7.17
N PRO A 199 -10.23 -9.20 -7.35
CA PRO A 199 -11.30 -9.30 -8.34
C PRO A 199 -12.51 -8.40 -8.07
N CYS A 200 -12.94 -7.65 -9.09
CA CYS A 200 -14.18 -6.88 -9.10
C CYS A 200 -15.29 -7.62 -9.88
N PRO A 201 -16.14 -8.43 -9.23
CA PRO A 201 -17.13 -9.27 -9.93
C PRO A 201 -18.18 -8.44 -10.70
N THR A 202 -18.42 -7.21 -10.27
CA THR A 202 -19.43 -6.33 -10.84
C THR A 202 -19.03 -5.78 -12.20
N TYR A 203 -17.74 -5.55 -12.47
CA TYR A 203 -17.30 -4.84 -13.68
C TYR A 203 -16.15 -5.52 -14.44
N ASN A 204 -15.19 -6.15 -13.75
CA ASN A 204 -14.08 -6.87 -14.40
C ASN A 204 -14.38 -8.37 -14.41
N ASP A 205 -14.95 -8.84 -15.53
CA ASP A 205 -15.29 -10.23 -15.80
C ASP A 205 -14.14 -11.03 -16.46
N ILE A 206 -12.96 -10.42 -16.60
CA ILE A 206 -11.77 -11.07 -17.15
C ILE A 206 -10.89 -11.57 -16.00
N ASN A 207 -10.39 -10.66 -15.16
CA ASN A 207 -9.51 -10.99 -14.03
C ASN A 207 -10.33 -11.44 -12.81
N THR A 208 -11.08 -12.53 -12.98
CA THR A 208 -11.95 -13.10 -11.96
C THR A 208 -11.16 -13.97 -10.97
N ARG A 209 -11.81 -14.38 -9.88
CA ARG A 209 -11.26 -15.39 -8.96
C ARG A 209 -10.86 -16.67 -9.70
N ASP A 210 -11.70 -17.12 -10.63
CA ASP A 210 -11.49 -18.37 -11.37
C ASP A 210 -10.34 -18.24 -12.39
N TRP A 211 -10.18 -17.04 -12.98
CA TRP A 211 -9.01 -16.71 -13.79
C TRP A 211 -7.73 -16.77 -12.95
N TYR A 212 -7.65 -16.09 -11.80
CA TYR A 212 -6.46 -16.21 -10.94
C TYR A 212 -6.19 -17.65 -10.47
N ALA A 213 -7.24 -18.46 -10.26
CA ALA A 213 -7.12 -19.87 -9.93
C ALA A 213 -6.73 -20.78 -11.12
N GLY A 214 -6.62 -20.23 -12.34
CA GLY A 214 -6.20 -20.98 -13.53
C GLY A 214 -7.23 -21.97 -14.05
N VAL A 215 -8.53 -21.72 -13.85
CA VAL A 215 -9.60 -22.65 -14.25
C VAL A 215 -9.62 -22.88 -15.77
N ASP A 216 -9.27 -21.85 -16.54
CA ASP A 216 -9.14 -21.86 -17.99
C ASP A 216 -7.78 -22.40 -18.50
N LEU A 217 -6.79 -22.59 -17.63
CA LEU A 217 -5.46 -23.13 -17.98
C LEU A 217 -5.41 -24.66 -17.90
N ALA A 218 -6.39 -25.35 -18.47
CA ALA A 218 -6.31 -26.80 -18.61
C ALA A 218 -5.21 -27.14 -19.64
N ASP A 219 -4.17 -27.85 -19.21
CA ASP A 219 -3.19 -28.42 -20.15
C ASP A 219 -3.76 -29.65 -20.87
N GLU A 220 -3.01 -30.20 -21.84
CA GLU A 220 -3.39 -31.42 -22.58
C GLU A 220 -3.59 -32.65 -21.66
N SER A 221 -3.08 -32.60 -20.42
CA SER A 221 -3.24 -33.63 -19.38
C SER A 221 -4.38 -33.35 -18.39
N ALA A 222 -5.16 -32.30 -18.62
CA ALA A 222 -6.23 -31.78 -17.75
C ALA A 222 -5.75 -31.35 -16.34
N GLN A 223 -4.46 -31.13 -16.12
CA GLN A 223 -3.95 -30.58 -14.87
C GLN A 223 -4.14 -29.06 -14.84
N ARG A 224 -5.05 -28.62 -13.97
CA ARG A 224 -5.24 -27.19 -13.68
C ARG A 224 -4.16 -26.75 -12.71
N HIS A 225 -3.48 -25.64 -13.03
CA HIS A 225 -2.57 -24.97 -12.11
C HIS A 225 -3.00 -23.53 -11.89
N SER A 226 -2.87 -23.07 -10.65
CA SER A 226 -3.09 -21.67 -10.30
C SER A 226 -2.12 -20.78 -11.07
N ARG A 227 -2.61 -19.65 -11.61
CA ARG A 227 -1.72 -18.59 -12.14
C ARG A 227 -0.83 -18.07 -11.02
N ILE A 228 -1.38 -17.96 -9.82
CA ILE A 228 -0.70 -17.43 -8.65
C ILE A 228 0.26 -18.47 -8.07
N TYR A 229 1.50 -18.06 -7.81
CA TYR A 229 2.48 -18.83 -7.02
C TYR A 229 3.24 -17.91 -6.05
N LYS A 230 3.71 -18.47 -4.93
CA LYS A 230 4.35 -17.73 -3.85
C LYS A 230 5.86 -17.69 -4.04
N LEU A 231 6.46 -16.50 -3.94
CA LEU A 231 7.90 -16.31 -4.10
C LEU A 231 8.70 -17.00 -2.98
N GLU A 232 8.18 -17.01 -1.76
CA GLU A 232 8.81 -17.66 -0.60
C GLU A 232 8.85 -19.20 -0.68
N GLU A 233 8.05 -19.80 -1.55
CA GLU A 233 8.09 -21.23 -1.87
C GLU A 233 9.15 -21.55 -2.95
N THR A 234 9.85 -20.52 -3.44
CA THR A 234 10.90 -20.65 -4.46
C THR A 234 12.27 -20.27 -3.89
N LYS A 235 13.31 -20.30 -4.74
CA LYS A 235 14.66 -19.83 -4.39
C LYS A 235 14.82 -18.29 -4.52
N TYR A 236 13.72 -17.56 -4.65
CA TYR A 236 13.75 -16.11 -4.83
C TYR A 236 14.19 -15.40 -3.53
N ASP A 237 15.24 -14.60 -3.62
CA ASP A 237 15.74 -13.81 -2.49
C ASP A 237 15.50 -12.32 -2.73
N SER A 238 14.55 -11.75 -1.99
CA SER A 238 14.14 -10.36 -2.11
C SER A 238 14.98 -9.38 -1.30
N LYS A 239 15.84 -9.86 -0.39
CA LYS A 239 16.44 -9.03 0.66
C LYS A 239 17.80 -8.47 0.23
N VAL A 240 17.98 -7.17 0.39
CA VAL A 240 19.30 -6.53 0.28
C VAL A 240 20.03 -6.70 1.61
N SER A 241 21.06 -7.56 1.63
CA SER A 241 21.74 -7.96 2.86
C SER A 241 22.92 -7.06 3.27
N TYR A 242 23.54 -6.35 2.32
CA TYR A 242 24.65 -5.42 2.59
C TYR A 242 24.72 -4.33 1.51
N ALA A 243 25.33 -3.20 1.88
CA ALA A 243 25.42 -2.02 1.03
C ALA A 243 26.57 -2.17 0.03
N SER A 244 26.27 -2.76 -1.13
CA SER A 244 27.11 -2.66 -2.32
C SER A 244 26.24 -2.34 -3.53
N GLU A 245 26.77 -1.50 -4.43
CA GLU A 245 26.05 -1.06 -5.62
C GLU A 245 25.68 -2.24 -6.53
N SER A 246 26.57 -3.23 -6.66
CA SER A 246 26.33 -4.45 -7.43
C SER A 246 25.16 -5.27 -6.89
N VAL A 247 25.10 -5.53 -5.58
CA VAL A 247 23.98 -6.26 -4.96
C VAL A 247 22.69 -5.48 -5.08
N LEU A 248 22.73 -4.15 -4.89
CA LEU A 248 21.54 -3.33 -5.05
C LEU A 248 20.98 -3.42 -6.47
N HIS A 249 21.83 -3.27 -7.49
CA HIS A 249 21.43 -3.38 -8.89
C HIS A 249 20.94 -4.78 -9.25
N GLU A 250 21.56 -5.83 -8.71
CA GLU A 250 21.12 -7.21 -8.89
C GLU A 250 19.70 -7.41 -8.33
N LYS A 251 19.45 -7.02 -7.08
CA LYS A 251 18.14 -7.17 -6.44
C LYS A 251 17.05 -6.34 -7.12
N ILE A 252 17.37 -5.11 -7.54
CA ILE A 252 16.45 -4.28 -8.33
C ILE A 252 16.12 -4.97 -9.66
N SER A 253 17.13 -5.47 -10.38
CA SER A 253 16.93 -6.14 -11.67
C SER A 253 16.11 -7.42 -11.54
N GLN A 254 16.39 -8.25 -10.53
CA GLN A 254 15.63 -9.46 -10.22
C GLN A 254 14.15 -9.13 -9.93
N ALA A 255 13.91 -8.09 -9.13
CA ALA A 255 12.56 -7.65 -8.79
C ALA A 255 11.81 -7.11 -10.02
N LEU A 256 12.48 -6.32 -10.87
CA LEU A 256 11.90 -5.83 -12.13
C LEU A 256 11.57 -6.97 -13.08
N ILE A 257 12.50 -7.89 -13.34
CA ILE A 257 12.26 -9.06 -14.20
C ILE A 257 11.10 -9.89 -13.66
N LYS A 258 11.12 -10.21 -12.36
CA LYS A 258 10.08 -11.02 -11.73
C LYS A 258 8.71 -10.33 -11.79
N SER A 259 8.67 -9.00 -11.71
CA SER A 259 7.42 -8.24 -11.79
C SER A 259 6.73 -8.27 -13.16
N LEU A 260 7.45 -8.65 -14.22
CA LEU A 260 6.93 -8.78 -15.58
C LEU A 260 6.22 -10.11 -15.84
N GLU A 261 6.38 -11.10 -14.96
CA GLU A 261 5.63 -12.36 -15.06
C GLU A 261 4.13 -12.11 -14.90
N TRP A 262 3.38 -12.45 -15.94
CA TRP A 262 1.92 -12.33 -15.99
C TRP A 262 1.33 -13.41 -16.89
N ASP A 263 0.01 -13.53 -16.86
CA ASP A 263 -0.82 -14.41 -17.69
C ASP A 263 -0.82 -15.85 -17.18
N THR A 264 0.14 -16.69 -17.56
CA THR A 264 0.15 -18.09 -17.11
C THR A 264 0.72 -18.25 -15.71
N ARG A 265 1.60 -17.34 -15.30
CA ARG A 265 2.20 -17.31 -13.96
C ARG A 265 2.28 -15.89 -13.42
N ILE A 266 1.87 -15.73 -12.17
CA ILE A 266 1.76 -14.46 -11.48
C ILE A 266 2.40 -14.64 -10.09
N PRO A 267 3.59 -14.07 -9.86
CA PRO A 267 4.23 -14.15 -8.56
C PRO A 267 3.49 -13.29 -7.52
N ILE A 268 3.27 -13.84 -6.33
CA ILE A 268 2.91 -13.10 -5.12
C ILE A 268 3.97 -13.32 -4.04
N GLY A 269 4.05 -12.43 -3.06
CA GLY A 269 5.10 -12.42 -2.06
C GLY A 269 5.88 -11.10 -2.06
N VAL A 270 7.07 -11.10 -1.46
CA VAL A 270 7.95 -9.92 -1.43
C VAL A 270 8.92 -9.96 -2.59
N PHE A 271 8.93 -8.90 -3.39
CA PHE A 271 9.79 -8.74 -4.56
C PHE A 271 11.10 -8.07 -4.17
N TYR A 272 11.04 -7.09 -3.27
CA TYR A 272 12.20 -6.28 -2.89
C TYR A 272 12.08 -5.83 -1.44
N GLN A 273 13.16 -5.92 -0.67
CA GLN A 273 13.25 -5.40 0.68
C GLN A 273 14.67 -4.88 0.97
N ASN A 274 14.78 -3.61 1.37
CA ASN A 274 16.03 -2.95 1.67
C ASN A 274 15.90 -2.02 2.89
N GLU A 275 16.31 -2.49 4.06
CA GLU A 275 16.33 -1.68 5.29
C GLU A 275 17.64 -0.88 5.47
N LEU A 276 18.58 -0.95 4.53
CA LEU A 276 19.84 -0.20 4.60
C LEU A 276 19.66 1.27 4.23
N ILE A 277 18.59 1.59 3.51
CA ILE A 277 18.23 2.97 3.17
C ILE A 277 17.53 3.59 4.38
N SER A 278 18.12 4.65 4.93
CA SER A 278 17.56 5.36 6.07
C SER A 278 16.14 5.86 5.79
N ALA A 279 15.24 5.62 6.74
CA ALA A 279 13.88 6.15 6.71
C ALA A 279 13.89 7.69 6.81
N CYS A 280 12.84 8.34 6.30
CA CYS A 280 12.69 9.79 6.35
C CYS A 280 12.86 10.35 7.78
N THR A 281 12.27 9.68 8.76
CA THR A 281 12.28 10.06 10.18
C THR A 281 13.70 10.09 10.77
N VAL A 282 14.57 9.16 10.35
CA VAL A 282 15.98 9.14 10.76
C VAL A 282 16.72 10.36 10.17
N ARG A 283 16.53 10.63 8.88
CA ARG A 283 17.13 11.82 8.23
C ARG A 283 16.61 13.15 8.78
N MET A 284 15.40 13.16 9.34
CA MET A 284 14.88 14.32 10.06
C MET A 284 15.57 14.51 11.41
N ALA A 285 15.87 13.43 12.13
CA ALA A 285 16.60 13.51 13.39
C ALA A 285 18.00 14.12 13.23
N ASP A 286 18.67 13.93 12.08
CA ASP A 286 19.95 14.59 11.77
C ASP A 286 19.83 16.13 11.73
N LYS A 287 18.66 16.66 11.37
CA LYS A 287 18.41 18.12 11.27
C LYS A 287 17.69 18.67 12.50
N ILE A 288 16.90 17.86 13.17
CA ILE A 288 16.10 18.20 14.35
C ILE A 288 16.39 17.11 15.39
N PRO A 289 17.45 17.26 16.21
CA PRO A 289 17.97 16.19 17.07
C PRO A 289 16.93 15.57 18.02
N ASN A 290 15.97 16.36 18.51
CA ASN A 290 14.92 15.90 19.42
C ASN A 290 13.62 15.48 18.70
N TYR A 291 13.63 15.28 17.38
CA TYR A 291 12.42 14.99 16.59
C TYR A 291 11.66 13.75 17.05
N LEU A 292 12.37 12.67 17.39
CA LEU A 292 11.73 11.41 17.84
C LEU A 292 11.25 11.50 19.30
N GLU A 293 11.92 12.29 20.13
CA GLU A 293 11.58 12.47 21.54
C GLU A 293 10.41 13.45 21.72
N ASN A 294 10.41 14.54 20.94
CA ASN A 294 9.42 15.61 20.98
C ASN A 294 8.90 15.95 19.57
N PRO A 295 8.21 15.02 18.90
CA PRO A 295 7.67 15.22 17.57
C PRO A 295 6.61 16.33 17.54
N PRO A 296 6.29 16.90 16.37
CA PRO A 296 5.34 18.02 16.27
C PRO A 296 4.01 17.82 17.00
N SER A 297 3.46 16.59 16.98
CA SER A 297 2.21 16.24 17.68
C SER A 297 2.27 16.26 19.22
N ARG A 298 3.48 16.28 19.82
CA ARG A 298 3.70 16.29 21.28
C ARG A 298 4.20 17.63 21.81
N GLN A 299 4.57 18.56 20.94
CA GLN A 299 5.14 19.83 21.38
C GLN A 299 4.09 20.67 22.13
N ARG A 300 4.48 21.20 23.29
CA ARG A 300 3.70 22.20 24.00
C ARG A 300 3.92 23.55 23.32
N ILE A 301 2.90 24.06 22.64
CA ILE A 301 3.00 25.31 21.85
C ILE A 301 2.43 26.54 22.56
N SER A 302 1.67 26.36 23.63
CA SER A 302 1.06 27.46 24.39
C SER A 302 0.90 27.17 25.88
N ASP A 303 0.82 28.26 26.67
CA ASP A 303 0.46 28.26 28.08
C ASP A 303 -0.52 29.42 28.35
N ASN A 304 -1.70 29.13 28.90
CA ASN A 304 -2.75 30.13 29.17
C ASN A 304 -2.98 31.11 27.99
N SER A 305 -3.14 30.56 26.78
CA SER A 305 -3.32 31.32 25.53
C SER A 305 -2.14 32.17 25.05
N SER A 306 -1.00 32.15 25.76
CA SER A 306 0.26 32.75 25.29
C SER A 306 1.10 31.73 24.51
N PRO A 307 1.76 32.12 23.40
CA PRO A 307 2.68 31.23 22.70
C PRO A 307 3.92 30.95 23.54
N LEU A 308 4.42 29.71 23.50
CA LEU A 308 5.67 29.31 24.14
C LEU A 308 6.90 29.43 23.22
N THR A 309 6.68 29.61 21.92
CA THR A 309 7.75 29.73 20.94
C THR A 309 8.43 31.09 21.07
N ASP A 310 9.70 31.08 21.48
CA ASP A 310 10.54 32.27 21.50
C ASP A 310 11.14 32.53 20.11
N ILE A 311 10.78 33.68 19.51
CA ILE A 311 11.28 34.13 18.21
C ILE A 311 12.26 35.30 18.32
N SER A 312 12.66 35.70 19.54
CA SER A 312 13.46 36.92 19.79
C SER A 312 14.77 36.91 19.00
N LYS A 313 15.47 35.77 18.97
CA LYS A 313 16.72 35.60 18.18
C LYS A 313 16.53 35.84 16.67
N ILE A 314 15.37 35.48 16.12
CA ILE A 314 15.06 35.73 14.71
C ILE A 314 14.87 37.22 14.50
N LEU A 315 14.13 37.89 15.41
CA LEU A 315 13.90 39.34 15.33
C LEU A 315 15.21 40.13 15.47
N ASP A 316 16.08 39.76 16.42
CA ASP A 316 17.38 40.38 16.64
C ASP A 316 18.27 40.29 15.38
N SER A 317 18.19 39.18 14.64
CA SER A 317 18.97 38.99 13.40
C SER A 317 18.51 39.87 12.24
N LEU A 318 17.32 40.47 12.33
CA LEU A 318 16.74 41.35 11.31
C LEU A 318 16.95 42.84 11.61
N GLN A 319 17.47 43.18 12.79
CA GLN A 319 17.81 44.56 13.12
C GLN A 319 19.14 44.93 12.43
N ILE A 320 19.04 45.75 11.38
CA ILE A 320 20.17 46.39 10.68
C ILE A 320 20.53 47.68 11.42
#